data_AF-A0A3A8U4S2-F1
#
_entry.id   AF-A0A3A8U4S2-F1
#
_cell.length_a   1.000
_cell.length_b   1.000
_cell.length_c   1.000
_cell.angle_alpha   90.00
_cell.angle_beta   90.00
_cell.angle_gamma   90.00
#
_symmetry.space_group_name_H-M   'P 1'
#
loop_
_entity.id
_entity.type
_entity.pdbx_description
1 polymer ?
#
loop_
_entity_poly.entity_id
_entity_poly.type
_entity_poly.pdbx_seq_one_letter_code
_entity_poly.pdbx_strand_id
1 'polypeptide(L)'
;MKPLQKNFQKAVLLAACLALLPAAALPAYGADSREKISSVKLTVSYDEKPEAGKTVGTVAVRVSDDRLEVIEPAQYYDTDDDVWIRGEVPVIRLELAVKDSSGYRFTSSTKVSSSGGRSEVKSKKLLDGGDALRVELKLPKVTGPLDETEEYYWDGRRARWSEVEGADQYEVKLYRGNSLVTTVTSTGTSYYLYPYMNRAGEYTFRVRALSSVDGAKGSWSDKSEEFYLSSADVYPGSTPVPGGGNPSGGPGNSRPAGWIQDQSRWSYRQTDGSLVHDSWLFVDNNWFYFGNDSIMRTGWIFVDDHWFYLNPVSDGTRGAMKTGWVFADNRWFYLNPVSDGTRGAMKTGWLPTENG
;
A
#
# COMPACT_ATOMS: atom_id res chain seq x y z
N MET A 1 -21.34 6.83 -67.67
CA MET A 1 -21.40 5.81 -66.60
C MET A 1 -22.85 5.69 -66.13
N LYS A 2 -23.46 4.51 -66.32
CA LYS A 2 -24.73 4.05 -65.68
C LYS A 2 -24.46 3.76 -64.18
N PRO A 3 -25.45 3.77 -63.26
CA PRO A 3 -26.67 2.92 -63.26
C PRO A 3 -28.00 3.72 -63.13
N LEU A 4 -29.08 3.35 -63.83
CA LEU A 4 -30.12 2.33 -63.53
C LEU A 4 -30.97 2.67 -62.28
N GLN A 5 -32.12 3.34 -62.41
CA GLN A 5 -33.51 2.85 -62.67
C GLN A 5 -34.14 1.98 -61.56
N LYS A 6 -35.19 2.51 -60.89
CA LYS A 6 -36.62 2.07 -60.89
C LYS A 6 -37.35 2.68 -59.66
N ASN A 7 -38.31 3.61 -59.81
CA ASN A 7 -39.73 3.49 -60.22
C ASN A 7 -40.60 2.63 -59.28
N PHE A 8 -41.49 3.25 -58.49
CA PHE A 8 -42.97 3.31 -58.63
C PHE A 8 -43.60 2.43 -57.51
N GLN A 9 -44.71 2.72 -56.81
CA GLN A 9 -45.97 3.44 -57.05
C GLN A 9 -46.64 3.62 -55.63
N LYS A 10 -47.01 4.83 -55.15
CA LYS A 10 -48.38 5.41 -55.06
C LYS A 10 -49.53 4.37 -55.27
N ALA A 11 -50.62 4.29 -54.51
CA ALA A 11 -51.38 5.28 -53.75
C ALA A 11 -52.62 4.63 -53.07
N VAL A 12 -53.05 5.18 -51.92
CA VAL A 12 -54.43 5.60 -51.55
C VAL A 12 -55.55 4.53 -51.42
N LEU A 13 -56.23 4.41 -50.26
CA LEU A 13 -57.60 4.96 -50.01
C LEU A 13 -58.15 4.57 -48.62
N LEU A 14 -58.94 5.51 -48.07
CA LEU A 14 -59.77 5.50 -46.86
C LEU A 14 -60.82 4.36 -46.81
N ALA A 15 -61.13 3.85 -45.61
CA ALA A 15 -62.48 3.42 -45.23
C ALA A 15 -62.66 3.37 -43.70
N ALA A 16 -63.69 4.03 -43.21
CA ALA A 16 -64.14 4.07 -41.81
C ALA A 16 -65.05 2.87 -41.48
N CYS A 17 -65.09 2.46 -40.20
CA CYS A 17 -66.30 2.20 -39.37
C CYS A 17 -66.16 1.07 -38.32
N LEU A 18 -66.74 1.37 -37.15
CA LEU A 18 -67.38 0.49 -36.15
C LEU A 18 -66.56 -0.25 -35.06
N ALA A 19 -66.55 0.38 -33.89
CA ALA A 19 -66.78 -0.11 -32.52
C ALA A 19 -66.69 -1.62 -32.18
N LEU A 20 -65.85 -1.93 -31.19
CA LEU A 20 -66.16 -2.83 -30.07
C LEU A 20 -65.12 -2.62 -28.96
N LEU A 21 -65.57 -2.10 -27.81
CA LEU A 21 -64.80 -2.06 -26.57
C LEU A 21 -64.73 -3.47 -25.96
N PRO A 22 -63.54 -4.00 -25.63
CA PRO A 22 -63.37 -4.78 -24.42
C PRO A 22 -63.03 -3.79 -23.31
N ALA A 23 -63.96 -3.63 -22.36
CA ALA A 23 -63.63 -3.10 -21.05
C ALA A 23 -62.66 -4.07 -20.37
N ALA A 24 -61.37 -3.96 -20.69
CA ALA A 24 -60.34 -4.51 -19.84
C ALA A 24 -60.36 -3.66 -18.58
N ALA A 25 -60.95 -4.20 -17.51
CA ALA A 25 -60.67 -3.74 -16.16
C ALA A 25 -59.16 -3.87 -15.95
N LEU A 26 -58.42 -2.81 -16.28
CA LEU A 26 -57.08 -2.64 -15.77
C LEU A 26 -57.25 -2.69 -14.25
N PRO A 27 -56.51 -3.55 -13.52
CA PRO A 27 -56.39 -3.33 -12.10
C PRO A 27 -55.82 -1.92 -11.96
N ALA A 28 -56.66 -0.99 -11.54
CA ALA A 28 -56.20 0.28 -11.02
C ALA A 28 -55.39 -0.12 -9.79
N TYR A 29 -54.08 -0.34 -9.98
CA TYR A 29 -53.12 -0.14 -8.92
C TYR A 29 -53.36 1.29 -8.49
N GLY A 30 -54.19 1.45 -7.45
CA GLY A 30 -54.46 2.75 -6.86
C GLY A 30 -53.11 3.34 -6.57
N ALA A 31 -52.76 4.43 -7.26
CA ALA A 31 -51.54 5.14 -6.99
C ALA A 31 -51.62 5.52 -5.51
N ASP A 32 -50.74 4.94 -4.70
CA ASP A 32 -50.69 5.22 -3.28
C ASP A 32 -50.63 6.74 -3.08
N SER A 33 -51.70 7.28 -2.50
CA SER A 33 -51.95 8.71 -2.40
C SER A 33 -51.20 9.37 -1.26
N ARG A 34 -50.49 8.58 -0.43
CA ARG A 34 -49.71 9.07 0.70
C ARG A 34 -48.61 10.01 0.25
N GLU A 35 -48.38 11.04 1.06
CA GLU A 35 -47.32 12.00 0.83
C GLU A 35 -45.96 11.31 0.99
N LYS A 36 -45.06 11.57 0.03
CA LYS A 36 -43.75 10.94 -0.01
C LYS A 36 -42.77 11.71 0.87
N ILE A 37 -42.12 11.00 1.80
CA ILE A 37 -40.93 11.51 2.49
C ILE A 37 -39.80 11.60 1.46
N SER A 38 -39.53 12.80 0.97
CA SER A 38 -38.57 13.02 -0.12
C SER A 38 -37.11 12.99 0.36
N SER A 39 -36.86 13.36 1.61
CA SER A 39 -35.52 13.35 2.21
C SER A 39 -35.54 13.07 3.71
N VAL A 40 -34.50 12.39 4.19
CA VAL A 40 -34.20 12.13 5.59
C VAL A 40 -32.83 12.73 5.92
N LYS A 41 -32.75 13.47 7.04
CA LYS A 41 -31.51 14.02 7.57
C LYS A 41 -31.21 13.38 8.92
N LEU A 42 -30.06 12.74 9.01
CA LEU A 42 -29.58 12.05 10.19
C LEU A 42 -28.38 12.78 10.79
N THR A 43 -28.31 12.80 12.12
CA THR A 43 -27.16 13.32 12.85
C THR A 43 -26.59 12.22 13.74
N VAL A 44 -25.35 11.83 13.48
CA VAL A 44 -24.64 10.77 14.22
C VAL A 44 -23.82 11.39 15.34
N SER A 45 -23.88 10.78 16.52
CA SER A 45 -23.05 11.08 17.68
C SER A 45 -22.65 9.79 18.38
N TYR A 46 -21.46 9.77 18.97
CA TYR A 46 -20.94 8.69 19.81
C TYR A 46 -20.39 9.30 21.09
N ASP A 47 -20.42 8.52 22.17
CA ASP A 47 -19.90 8.89 23.49
C ASP A 47 -18.37 9.06 23.46
N GLU A 48 -17.69 8.11 22.84
CA GLU A 48 -16.26 8.13 22.57
C GLU A 48 -16.00 7.86 21.09
N LYS A 49 -15.01 8.54 20.52
CA LYS A 49 -14.64 8.33 19.13
C LYS A 49 -14.07 6.90 18.97
N PRO A 50 -14.47 6.13 17.94
CA PRO A 50 -13.83 4.87 17.61
C PRO A 50 -12.30 5.02 17.46
N GLU A 51 -11.56 4.29 18.29
CA GLU A 51 -10.10 4.32 18.34
C GLU A 51 -9.55 2.93 18.65
N ALA A 52 -8.54 2.50 17.90
CA ALA A 52 -7.98 1.16 18.03
C ALA A 52 -7.51 0.83 19.46
N GLY A 53 -7.83 -0.37 19.94
CA GLY A 53 -7.50 -0.82 21.30
C GLY A 53 -8.45 -0.31 22.39
N LYS A 54 -9.44 0.54 22.05
CA LYS A 54 -10.52 0.94 22.98
C LYS A 54 -11.73 0.04 22.84
N THR A 55 -12.44 -0.18 23.94
CA THR A 55 -13.70 -0.92 23.94
C THR A 55 -14.73 -0.24 23.04
N VAL A 56 -15.53 -1.05 22.33
CA VAL A 56 -16.62 -0.53 21.49
C VAL A 56 -17.67 0.17 22.37
N GLY A 57 -17.89 1.46 22.10
CA GLY A 57 -18.80 2.32 22.85
C GLY A 57 -20.22 2.31 22.31
N THR A 58 -21.00 3.35 22.63
CA THR A 58 -22.38 3.49 22.15
C THR A 58 -22.51 4.53 21.04
N VAL A 59 -23.43 4.28 20.11
CA VAL A 59 -23.74 5.21 19.03
C VAL A 59 -25.19 5.63 19.10
N ALA A 60 -25.42 6.91 18.86
CA ALA A 60 -26.76 7.50 18.78
C ALA A 60 -26.93 8.19 17.43
N VAL A 61 -28.11 8.02 16.84
CA VAL A 61 -28.51 8.73 15.63
C VAL A 61 -29.81 9.44 15.89
N ARG A 62 -29.84 10.74 15.59
CA ARG A 62 -31.04 11.57 15.68
C ARG A 62 -31.55 11.88 14.28
N VAL A 63 -32.87 11.87 14.12
CA VAL A 63 -33.56 12.33 12.92
C VAL A 63 -34.17 13.71 13.18
N SER A 64 -34.01 14.64 12.23
CA SER A 64 -34.52 16.01 12.38
C SER A 64 -35.97 16.20 11.94
N ASP A 65 -36.51 15.25 11.17
CA ASP A 65 -37.89 15.29 10.66
C ASP A 65 -38.84 14.77 11.74
N ASP A 66 -39.77 15.61 12.17
CA ASP A 66 -40.71 15.34 13.27
C ASP A 66 -41.77 14.30 12.93
N ARG A 67 -42.01 14.04 11.64
CA ARG A 67 -42.88 12.97 11.14
C ARG A 67 -42.26 11.58 11.30
N LEU A 68 -40.97 11.52 11.59
CA LEU A 68 -40.21 10.28 11.68
C LEU A 68 -39.86 9.97 13.14
N GLU A 69 -39.69 8.68 13.43
CA GLU A 69 -39.15 8.19 14.68
C GLU A 69 -38.15 7.07 14.44
N VAL A 70 -37.22 6.91 15.38
CA VAL A 70 -36.27 5.79 15.39
C VAL A 70 -36.94 4.65 16.13
N ILE A 71 -37.27 3.58 15.42
CA ILE A 71 -37.92 2.39 15.99
C ILE A 71 -36.91 1.33 16.43
N GLU A 72 -35.78 1.24 15.73
CA GLU A 72 -34.62 0.46 16.15
C GLU A 72 -33.43 1.42 16.30
N PRO A 73 -32.90 1.59 17.52
CA PRO A 73 -31.80 2.51 17.78
C PRO A 73 -30.57 2.09 16.99
N ALA A 74 -29.71 3.07 16.70
CA ALA A 74 -28.48 2.81 15.98
C ALA A 74 -27.57 1.85 16.76
N GLN A 75 -27.11 0.78 16.11
CA GLN A 75 -26.16 -0.16 16.67
C GLN A 75 -25.05 -0.46 15.64
N TYR A 76 -23.87 -0.81 16.13
CA TYR A 76 -22.82 -1.36 15.28
C TYR A 76 -23.26 -2.72 14.74
N TYR A 77 -23.08 -2.92 13.43
CA TYR A 77 -23.64 -4.07 12.73
C TYR A 77 -22.57 -5.09 12.26
N ASP A 78 -21.32 -4.68 12.15
CA ASP A 78 -20.25 -5.43 11.48
C ASP A 78 -18.96 -5.42 12.31
N THR A 79 -19.12 -5.45 13.63
CA THR A 79 -18.02 -5.45 14.61
C THR A 79 -18.34 -6.55 15.61
N ASP A 80 -17.75 -7.74 15.43
CA ASP A 80 -17.91 -8.86 16.38
C ASP A 80 -16.95 -8.73 17.58
N ASP A 81 -16.11 -7.69 17.58
CA ASP A 81 -15.07 -7.47 18.58
C ASP A 81 -15.54 -6.53 19.70
N ASP A 82 -15.17 -6.86 20.93
CA ASP A 82 -15.38 -6.01 22.11
C ASP A 82 -14.50 -4.73 22.07
N VAL A 83 -13.50 -4.71 21.19
CA VAL A 83 -12.48 -3.67 21.06
C VAL A 83 -12.33 -3.27 19.60
N TRP A 84 -12.16 -1.99 19.34
CA TRP A 84 -11.91 -1.46 18.00
C TRP A 84 -10.57 -1.96 17.44
N ILE A 85 -10.60 -2.49 16.22
CA ILE A 85 -9.38 -2.87 15.49
C ILE A 85 -8.97 -1.73 14.54
N ARG A 86 -7.67 -1.46 14.48
CA ARG A 86 -7.14 -0.43 13.60
C ARG A 86 -7.45 -0.79 12.15
N GLY A 87 -8.01 0.17 11.43
CA GLY A 87 -8.27 0.04 10.01
C GLY A 87 -9.62 -0.53 9.62
N GLU A 88 -10.43 -0.96 10.59
CA GLU A 88 -11.83 -1.28 10.36
C GLU A 88 -12.62 -0.06 9.87
N VAL A 89 -13.69 -0.30 9.14
CA VAL A 89 -14.63 0.74 8.71
C VAL A 89 -15.98 0.43 9.35
N PRO A 90 -16.28 0.98 10.53
CA PRO A 90 -17.47 0.59 11.28
C PRO A 90 -18.74 0.95 10.50
N VAL A 91 -19.74 0.07 10.60
CA VAL A 91 -21.06 0.30 10.01
C VAL A 91 -22.08 0.33 11.12
N ILE A 92 -22.85 1.41 11.17
CA ILE A 92 -23.99 1.53 12.07
C ILE A 92 -25.28 1.32 11.29
N ARG A 93 -26.23 0.62 11.89
CA ARG A 93 -27.55 0.36 11.33
C ARG A 93 -28.61 0.90 12.28
N LEU A 94 -29.62 1.54 11.71
CA LEU A 94 -30.82 1.98 12.41
C LEU A 94 -32.07 1.74 11.54
N GLU A 95 -33.24 1.75 12.18
CA GLU A 95 -34.52 1.73 11.48
C GLU A 95 -35.40 2.90 11.91
N LEU A 96 -36.00 3.52 10.90
CA LEU A 96 -36.92 4.64 11.05
C LEU A 96 -38.32 4.21 10.64
N ALA A 97 -39.33 4.72 11.31
CA ALA A 97 -40.72 4.62 10.87
C ALA A 97 -41.32 6.01 10.63
N VAL A 98 -42.34 6.07 9.77
CA VAL A 98 -43.26 7.21 9.73
C VAL A 98 -44.25 7.10 10.89
N LYS A 99 -44.44 8.18 11.65
CA LYS A 99 -45.38 8.19 12.79
C LYS A 99 -46.84 8.11 12.35
N ASP A 100 -47.16 8.69 11.19
CA ASP A 100 -48.47 8.59 10.54
C ASP A 100 -48.32 7.85 9.20
N SER A 101 -48.43 6.52 9.25
CA SER A 101 -48.36 5.65 8.07
C SER A 101 -49.59 5.73 7.16
N SER A 102 -50.66 6.39 7.60
CA SER A 102 -51.84 6.65 6.78
C SER A 102 -51.67 7.87 5.88
N GLY A 103 -50.86 8.85 6.32
CA GLY A 103 -50.58 10.09 5.60
C GLY A 103 -49.26 10.08 4.82
N TYR A 104 -48.22 9.42 5.34
CA TYR A 104 -46.85 9.49 4.82
C TYR A 104 -46.26 8.13 4.48
N ARG A 105 -45.28 8.13 3.58
CA ARG A 105 -44.48 6.94 3.24
C ARG A 105 -43.08 7.27 2.73
N PHE A 106 -42.17 6.33 2.93
CA PHE A 106 -40.91 6.26 2.21
C PHE A 106 -41.09 5.69 0.80
N THR A 107 -40.16 6.02 -0.08
CA THR A 107 -40.04 5.45 -1.43
C THR A 107 -38.57 5.17 -1.75
N SER A 108 -38.31 4.42 -2.82
CA SER A 108 -36.93 4.15 -3.27
C SER A 108 -36.17 5.44 -3.62
N SER A 109 -36.92 6.48 -4.01
CA SER A 109 -36.42 7.82 -4.29
C SER A 109 -36.16 8.69 -3.04
N THR A 110 -36.57 8.27 -1.84
CA THR A 110 -36.29 9.02 -0.60
C THR A 110 -34.78 9.19 -0.44
N LYS A 111 -34.29 10.43 -0.42
CA LYS A 111 -32.86 10.71 -0.24
C LYS A 111 -32.49 10.64 1.24
N VAL A 112 -31.36 10.03 1.56
CA VAL A 112 -30.86 10.02 2.93
C VAL A 112 -29.55 10.80 2.94
N SER A 113 -29.37 11.63 3.96
CA SER A 113 -28.14 12.36 4.21
C SER A 113 -27.80 12.27 5.69
N SER A 114 -26.51 12.22 5.99
CA SER A 114 -25.98 12.13 7.35
C SER A 114 -25.02 13.28 7.62
N SER A 115 -24.96 13.69 8.88
CA SER A 115 -24.02 14.64 9.43
C SER A 115 -23.55 14.18 10.80
N GLY A 116 -22.47 14.76 11.33
CA GLY A 116 -21.86 14.28 12.58
C GLY A 116 -21.04 13.00 12.37
N GLY A 117 -20.02 12.80 13.20
CA GLY A 117 -19.14 11.62 13.14
C GLY A 117 -18.37 11.40 11.83
N ARG A 118 -18.45 12.32 10.86
CA ARG A 118 -18.00 12.15 9.46
C ARG A 118 -18.60 10.89 8.80
N SER A 119 -19.84 10.57 9.12
CA SER A 119 -20.52 9.38 8.59
C SER A 119 -20.99 9.55 7.15
N GLU A 120 -21.01 8.47 6.39
CA GLU A 120 -21.48 8.41 5.01
C GLU A 120 -22.61 7.38 4.85
N VAL A 121 -23.61 7.68 4.01
CA VAL A 121 -24.70 6.74 3.76
C VAL A 121 -24.20 5.56 2.92
N LYS A 122 -24.23 4.35 3.51
CA LYS A 122 -23.84 3.09 2.83
C LYS A 122 -24.99 2.53 2.02
N SER A 123 -26.15 2.40 2.65
CA SER A 123 -27.32 1.78 2.04
C SER A 123 -28.61 2.28 2.70
N LYS A 124 -29.71 2.10 1.98
CA LYS A 124 -31.07 2.28 2.52
C LYS A 124 -31.96 1.18 1.96
N LYS A 125 -32.86 0.67 2.79
CA LYS A 125 -33.80 -0.39 2.40
C LYS A 125 -35.20 -0.03 2.89
N LEU A 126 -36.15 -0.03 1.97
CA LEU A 126 -37.57 0.07 2.32
C LEU A 126 -38.00 -1.19 3.04
N LEU A 127 -38.76 -0.99 4.10
CA LEU A 127 -39.41 -2.03 4.87
C LEU A 127 -40.92 -1.73 4.89
N ASP A 128 -41.72 -2.75 5.20
CA ASP A 128 -43.16 -2.63 5.48
C ASP A 128 -43.94 -1.80 4.44
N GLY A 129 -43.69 -2.08 3.15
CA GLY A 129 -44.39 -1.40 2.05
C GLY A 129 -44.07 0.10 1.89
N GLY A 130 -43.09 0.62 2.63
CA GLY A 130 -42.72 2.03 2.66
C GLY A 130 -42.99 2.72 3.99
N ASP A 131 -43.47 2.01 5.01
CA ASP A 131 -43.75 2.60 6.32
C ASP A 131 -42.48 2.71 7.18
N ALA A 132 -41.48 1.88 6.88
CA ALA A 132 -40.19 1.90 7.53
C ALA A 132 -39.01 1.98 6.55
N LEU A 133 -37.90 2.51 7.04
CA LEU A 133 -36.65 2.66 6.30
C LEU A 133 -35.48 2.22 7.17
N ARG A 134 -34.83 1.13 6.78
CA ARG A 134 -33.52 0.74 7.34
C ARG A 134 -32.43 1.54 6.66
N VAL A 135 -31.56 2.14 7.45
CA VAL A 135 -30.42 2.92 6.97
C VAL A 135 -29.14 2.32 7.54
N GLU A 136 -28.13 2.18 6.69
CA GLU A 136 -26.78 1.86 7.12
C GLU A 136 -25.85 3.04 6.82
N LEU A 137 -25.07 3.45 7.81
CA LEU A 137 -24.08 4.51 7.69
C LEU A 137 -22.68 3.92 7.94
N LYS A 138 -21.73 4.22 7.06
CA LYS A 138 -20.30 4.00 7.30
C LYS A 138 -19.77 5.11 8.20
N LEU A 139 -18.96 4.74 9.17
CA LEU A 139 -18.15 5.68 9.93
C LEU A 139 -16.73 5.76 9.33
N PRO A 140 -15.93 6.76 9.71
CA PRO A 140 -14.53 6.82 9.33
C PRO A 140 -13.79 5.55 9.72
N LYS A 141 -12.78 5.20 8.92
CA LYS A 141 -11.82 4.15 9.23
C LYS A 141 -11.26 4.37 10.64
N VAL A 142 -11.23 3.32 11.46
CA VAL A 142 -10.70 3.36 12.82
C VAL A 142 -9.19 3.64 12.74
N THR A 143 -8.79 4.66 13.49
CA THR A 143 -7.40 5.09 13.68
C THR A 143 -7.01 4.82 15.13
N GLY A 144 -5.73 4.95 15.47
CA GLY A 144 -5.25 4.75 16.83
C GLY A 144 -3.74 4.53 16.89
N PRO A 145 -3.17 4.15 18.03
CA PRO A 145 -1.78 3.72 18.07
C PRO A 145 -1.55 2.52 17.14
N LEU A 146 -0.29 2.35 16.72
CA LEU A 146 0.15 1.14 16.04
C LEU A 146 0.69 0.18 17.09
N ASP A 147 0.49 -1.11 16.86
CA ASP A 147 1.08 -2.14 17.71
C ASP A 147 2.61 -2.07 17.69
N GLU A 148 3.20 -2.65 18.73
CA GLU A 148 4.65 -2.80 18.78
C GLU A 148 5.12 -3.74 17.66
N THR A 149 6.28 -3.43 17.08
CA THR A 149 6.85 -4.27 16.02
C THR A 149 7.52 -5.49 16.63
N GLU A 150 7.07 -6.68 16.24
CA GLU A 150 7.55 -7.97 16.75
C GLU A 150 8.47 -8.69 15.74
N GLU A 151 9.04 -9.82 16.17
CA GLU A 151 9.86 -10.74 15.35
C GLU A 151 10.97 -10.05 14.53
N TYR A 152 11.77 -9.23 15.19
CA TYR A 152 12.86 -8.50 14.58
C TYR A 152 14.21 -9.19 14.81
N TYR A 153 14.98 -9.37 13.72
CA TYR A 153 16.23 -10.14 13.75
C TYR A 153 17.18 -9.70 12.62
N TRP A 154 18.41 -10.18 12.67
CA TRP A 154 19.39 -9.97 11.60
C TRP A 154 19.36 -11.10 10.55
N ASP A 155 19.24 -10.75 9.28
CA ASP A 155 19.58 -11.63 8.16
C ASP A 155 20.87 -11.13 7.49
N GLY A 156 22.00 -11.62 7.99
CA GLY A 156 23.30 -11.08 7.67
C GLY A 156 23.38 -9.59 8.06
N ARG A 157 23.54 -8.71 7.06
CA ARG A 157 23.64 -7.25 7.28
C ARG A 157 22.32 -6.50 7.08
N ARG A 158 21.20 -7.23 7.00
CA ARG A 158 19.86 -6.69 6.83
C ARG A 158 19.07 -6.88 8.12
N ALA A 159 18.50 -5.80 8.63
CA ALA A 159 17.48 -5.87 9.68
C ALA A 159 16.15 -6.30 9.06
N ARG A 160 15.45 -7.23 9.70
CA ARG A 160 14.09 -7.68 9.35
C ARG A 160 13.17 -7.60 10.55
N TRP A 161 11.87 -7.50 10.31
CA TRP A 161 10.83 -7.47 11.34
C TRP A 161 9.48 -7.90 10.74
N SER A 162 8.50 -8.21 11.59
CA SER A 162 7.16 -8.56 11.13
C SER A 162 6.31 -7.34 10.82
N GLU A 163 5.35 -7.49 9.90
CA GLU A 163 4.45 -6.42 9.49
C GLU A 163 3.50 -6.05 10.64
N VAL A 164 3.30 -4.75 10.85
CA VAL A 164 2.32 -4.21 11.80
C VAL A 164 1.10 -3.74 11.05
N GLU A 165 -0.09 -4.18 11.47
CA GLU A 165 -1.34 -3.83 10.80
C GLU A 165 -1.58 -2.32 10.80
N GLY A 166 -1.91 -1.79 9.61
CA GLY A 166 -2.14 -0.36 9.42
C GLY A 166 -0.88 0.52 9.39
N ALA A 167 0.32 -0.08 9.45
CA ALA A 167 1.58 0.59 9.17
C ALA A 167 1.87 0.61 7.66
N ASP A 168 2.35 1.74 7.14
CA ASP A 168 2.82 1.87 5.76
C ASP A 168 4.32 2.22 5.67
N GLN A 169 4.92 2.48 6.82
CA GLN A 169 6.31 2.85 6.98
C GLN A 169 6.85 2.34 8.32
N TYR A 170 8.17 2.26 8.41
CA TYR A 170 8.91 1.89 9.61
C TYR A 170 10.09 2.83 9.80
N GLU A 171 10.41 3.14 11.05
CA GLU A 171 11.63 3.84 11.42
C GLU A 171 12.55 2.86 12.13
N VAL A 172 13.83 2.83 11.74
CA VAL A 172 14.83 1.91 12.28
C VAL A 172 16.00 2.71 12.82
N LYS A 173 16.35 2.48 14.09
CA LYS A 173 17.55 3.03 14.73
C LYS A 173 18.62 1.96 14.79
N LEU A 174 19.78 2.24 14.22
CA LEU A 174 20.97 1.41 14.33
C LEU A 174 21.85 1.93 15.47
N TYR A 175 22.32 1.04 16.32
CA TYR A 175 23.25 1.32 17.41
C TYR A 175 24.54 0.53 17.22
N ARG A 176 25.65 1.10 17.69
CA ARG A 176 26.92 0.38 17.93
C ARG A 176 27.23 0.46 19.41
N GLY A 177 27.18 -0.66 20.11
CA GLY A 177 27.08 -0.70 21.58
C GLY A 177 25.87 0.12 22.06
N ASN A 178 26.13 1.19 22.81
CA ASN A 178 25.08 2.11 23.28
C ASN A 178 24.96 3.41 22.48
N SER A 179 25.80 3.62 21.47
CA SER A 179 25.78 4.83 20.66
C SER A 179 24.86 4.68 19.46
N LEU A 180 23.95 5.62 19.25
CA LEU A 180 23.14 5.70 18.03
C LEU A 180 24.07 6.01 16.85
N VAL A 181 23.98 5.19 15.80
CA VAL A 181 24.74 5.34 14.54
C VAL A 181 23.92 6.11 13.53
N THR A 182 22.67 5.68 13.29
CA THR A 182 21.77 6.30 12.33
C THR A 182 20.31 5.99 12.65
N THR A 183 19.42 6.80 12.09
CA THR A 183 18.00 6.53 11.99
C THR A 183 17.61 6.53 10.52
N VAL A 184 16.94 5.49 10.06
CA VAL A 184 16.49 5.33 8.67
C VAL A 184 15.00 5.03 8.64
N THR A 185 14.37 5.25 7.48
CA THR A 185 12.98 4.86 7.24
C THR A 185 12.90 3.81 6.14
N SER A 186 11.97 2.87 6.27
CA SER A 186 11.66 1.84 5.27
C SER A 186 10.16 1.78 5.03
N THR A 187 9.72 1.53 3.81
CA THR A 187 8.30 1.22 3.50
C THR A 187 8.02 -0.29 3.54
N GLY A 188 9.06 -1.12 3.70
CA GLY A 188 8.94 -2.57 3.80
C GLY A 188 9.40 -3.08 5.16
N THR A 189 9.29 -4.39 5.36
CA THR A 189 9.62 -5.11 6.59
C THR A 189 11.10 -5.47 6.73
N SER A 190 11.98 -4.74 6.03
CA SER A 190 13.42 -4.90 6.17
C SER A 190 14.19 -3.66 5.74
N TYR A 191 15.43 -3.54 6.19
CA TYR A 191 16.35 -2.50 5.76
C TYR A 191 17.81 -2.96 5.79
N TYR A 192 18.57 -2.63 4.74
CA TYR A 192 19.98 -2.97 4.64
C TYR A 192 20.86 -1.92 5.35
N LEU A 193 21.32 -2.24 6.56
CA LEU A 193 22.00 -1.28 7.45
C LEU A 193 23.52 -1.23 7.26
N TYR A 194 24.08 -2.12 6.45
CA TYR A 194 25.53 -2.21 6.23
C TYR A 194 26.23 -0.88 5.89
N PRO A 195 25.68 0.01 5.03
CA PRO A 195 26.37 1.24 4.65
C PRO A 195 26.65 2.20 5.82
N TYR A 196 26.05 1.98 6.99
CA TYR A 196 26.26 2.76 8.20
C TYR A 196 27.25 2.10 9.19
N MET A 197 27.70 0.87 8.90
CA MET A 197 28.55 0.06 9.79
C MET A 197 30.03 0.18 9.41
N ASN A 198 30.60 1.39 9.52
CA ASN A 198 31.97 1.71 9.08
C ASN A 198 33.07 1.49 10.15
N ARG A 199 32.73 0.90 11.30
CA ARG A 199 33.71 0.50 12.33
C ARG A 199 33.34 -0.86 12.89
N ALA A 200 34.35 -1.58 13.39
CA ALA A 200 34.13 -2.83 14.09
C ALA A 200 33.34 -2.62 15.38
N GLY A 201 32.64 -3.67 15.80
CA GLY A 201 31.92 -3.70 17.07
C GLY A 201 30.57 -4.39 16.97
N GLU A 202 29.85 -4.39 18.09
CA GLU A 202 28.52 -4.97 18.22
C GLU A 202 27.46 -3.96 17.77
N TYR A 203 26.62 -4.38 16.85
CA TYR A 203 25.50 -3.61 16.35
C TYR A 203 24.18 -4.21 16.79
N THR A 204 23.25 -3.34 17.17
CA THR A 204 21.85 -3.69 17.44
C THR A 204 20.95 -2.71 16.71
N PHE A 205 19.71 -3.07 16.43
CA PHE A 205 18.72 -2.12 15.94
C PHE A 205 17.45 -2.13 16.80
N ARG A 206 16.70 -1.05 16.70
CA ARG A 206 15.32 -0.95 17.18
C ARG A 206 14.45 -0.50 16.01
N VAL A 207 13.22 -0.96 15.95
CA VAL A 207 12.27 -0.60 14.89
C VAL A 207 10.95 -0.15 15.50
N ARG A 208 10.24 0.76 14.83
CA ARG A 208 8.85 1.08 15.12
C ARG A 208 8.05 1.25 13.84
N ALA A 209 6.78 0.87 13.91
CA ALA A 209 5.81 1.11 12.86
C ALA A 209 5.37 2.59 12.80
N LEU A 210 5.04 3.06 11.60
CA LEU A 210 4.52 4.39 11.30
C LEU A 210 3.35 4.27 10.32
N SER A 211 2.40 5.20 10.39
CA SER A 211 1.32 5.33 9.41
C SER A 211 1.25 6.75 8.89
N SER A 212 1.45 6.91 7.57
CA SER A 212 1.34 8.21 6.90
C SER A 212 -0.11 8.68 6.77
N VAL A 213 -1.08 7.76 6.87
CA VAL A 213 -2.52 8.03 6.74
C VAL A 213 -3.04 8.95 7.86
N ASP A 214 -2.62 8.69 9.10
CA ASP A 214 -3.08 9.42 10.28
C ASP A 214 -1.93 9.95 11.16
N GLY A 215 -0.68 9.73 10.75
CA GLY A 215 0.51 10.16 11.50
C GLY A 215 0.81 9.30 12.72
N ALA A 216 0.13 8.16 12.90
CA ALA A 216 0.34 7.27 14.03
C ALA A 216 1.78 6.73 14.07
N LYS A 217 2.30 6.55 15.29
CA LYS A 217 3.61 5.96 15.55
C LYS A 217 3.47 4.88 16.60
N GLY A 218 3.99 3.70 16.30
CA GLY A 218 4.10 2.61 17.27
C GLY A 218 5.20 2.87 18.30
N SER A 219 5.20 2.03 19.32
CA SER A 219 6.31 1.93 20.28
C SER A 219 7.59 1.46 19.57
N TRP A 220 8.73 1.87 20.11
CA TRP A 220 10.00 1.28 19.70
C TRP A 220 10.10 -0.13 20.27
N SER A 221 10.40 -1.10 19.41
CA SER A 221 10.82 -2.45 19.82
C SER A 221 11.94 -2.38 20.85
N ASP A 222 12.18 -3.45 21.59
CA ASP A 222 13.47 -3.63 22.27
C ASP A 222 14.63 -3.70 21.26
N LYS A 223 15.87 -3.70 21.77
CA LYS A 223 17.05 -3.90 20.92
C LYS A 223 17.00 -5.32 20.35
N SER A 224 17.30 -5.45 19.06
CA SER A 224 17.60 -6.73 18.43
C SER A 224 18.71 -7.47 19.16
N GLU A 225 18.87 -8.75 18.83
CA GLU A 225 20.11 -9.46 19.09
C GLU A 225 21.33 -8.71 18.53
N GLU A 226 22.50 -9.00 19.09
CA GLU A 226 23.76 -8.38 18.73
C GLU A 226 24.33 -9.00 17.44
N PHE A 227 24.70 -8.12 16.50
CA PHE A 227 25.42 -8.48 15.29
C PHE A 227 26.84 -7.92 15.38
N TYR A 228 27.82 -8.80 15.55
CA TYR A 228 29.22 -8.39 15.61
C TYR A 228 29.80 -8.21 14.20
N LEU A 229 30.45 -7.06 13.98
CA LEU A 229 31.20 -6.78 12.75
C LEU A 229 32.70 -6.65 13.05
N SER A 230 33.51 -7.43 12.35
CA SER A 230 34.98 -7.37 12.47
C SER A 230 35.53 -6.14 11.74
N SER A 231 36.77 -5.75 12.07
CA SER A 231 37.46 -4.64 11.36
C SER A 231 37.69 -4.92 9.87
N ALA A 232 37.78 -6.19 9.46
CA ALA A 232 37.94 -6.57 8.05
C ALA A 232 36.63 -6.46 7.27
N ASP A 233 35.49 -6.54 7.96
CA ASP A 233 34.16 -6.59 7.36
C ASP A 233 33.41 -5.26 7.44
N VAL A 234 34.06 -4.19 7.92
CA VAL A 234 33.41 -2.88 8.01
C VAL A 234 33.08 -2.34 6.63
N TYR A 235 32.03 -1.53 6.54
CA TYR A 235 31.71 -0.84 5.29
C TYR A 235 32.85 0.12 4.92
N PRO A 236 33.51 -0.05 3.75
CA PRO A 236 34.67 0.74 3.37
C PRO A 236 34.30 2.10 2.76
N GLY A 237 33.01 2.29 2.40
CA GLY A 237 32.53 3.51 1.76
C GLY A 237 32.14 4.62 2.76
N SER A 238 31.76 5.77 2.21
CA SER A 238 31.23 6.89 2.98
C SER A 238 29.82 6.57 3.50
N THR A 239 29.57 6.79 4.79
CA THR A 239 28.26 6.55 5.39
C THR A 239 27.22 7.54 4.85
N PRO A 240 26.00 7.09 4.50
CA PRO A 240 24.93 8.02 4.11
C PRO A 240 24.59 8.98 5.26
N VAL A 241 24.33 10.25 4.95
CA VAL A 241 23.97 11.27 5.97
C VAL A 241 22.53 11.03 6.46
N PRO A 242 22.29 10.82 7.77
CA PRO A 242 20.94 10.65 8.29
C PRO A 242 20.23 12.00 8.47
N GLY A 243 19.02 12.15 7.90
CA GLY A 243 18.13 13.28 8.23
C GLY A 243 18.00 14.41 7.19
N GLY A 244 18.27 14.16 5.90
CA GLY A 244 17.91 15.08 4.82
C GLY A 244 16.40 15.13 4.57
N GLY A 245 15.66 15.86 5.41
CA GLY A 245 14.35 16.35 5.03
C GLY A 245 14.43 17.12 3.71
N ASN A 246 13.45 16.90 2.84
CA ASN A 246 13.26 17.57 1.56
C ASN A 246 13.64 19.07 1.61
N PRO A 247 14.65 19.57 0.87
CA PRO A 247 14.88 21.01 0.76
C PRO A 247 13.89 21.57 -0.26
N SER A 248 12.64 21.78 0.17
CA SER A 248 11.80 22.80 -0.44
C SER A 248 12.36 24.17 -0.06
N GLY A 249 13.32 24.65 -0.85
CA GLY A 249 13.97 25.93 -0.67
C GLY A 249 14.89 26.32 -1.82
N GLY A 250 14.31 26.58 -3.00
CA GLY A 250 14.95 27.34 -4.09
C GLY A 250 15.55 26.52 -5.24
N PRO A 251 15.52 27.03 -6.48
CA PRO A 251 15.88 26.28 -7.68
C PRO A 251 17.39 26.09 -7.79
N GLY A 252 17.87 24.92 -7.37
CA GLY A 252 19.27 24.52 -7.43
C GLY A 252 19.44 23.02 -7.61
N ASN A 253 19.13 22.53 -8.82
CA ASN A 253 19.71 21.36 -9.50
C ASN A 253 20.24 20.15 -8.68
N SER A 254 19.54 19.68 -7.64
CA SER A 254 19.91 18.47 -6.91
C SER A 254 19.16 17.27 -7.49
N ARG A 255 19.77 16.56 -8.46
CA ARG A 255 19.16 15.36 -9.06
C ARG A 255 19.23 14.19 -8.07
N PRO A 256 18.15 13.41 -7.84
CA PRO A 256 18.14 12.31 -6.89
C PRO A 256 19.18 11.23 -7.23
N ALA A 257 19.69 10.50 -6.24
CA ALA A 257 20.56 9.35 -6.48
C ALA A 257 19.84 8.29 -7.33
N GLY A 258 20.61 7.53 -8.11
CA GLY A 258 20.07 6.43 -8.90
C GLY A 258 20.78 6.20 -10.22
N TRP A 259 20.26 5.22 -10.95
CA TRP A 259 20.76 4.86 -12.27
C TRP A 259 20.58 5.99 -13.29
N ILE A 260 21.63 6.22 -14.07
CA ILE A 260 21.62 7.06 -15.26
C ILE A 260 21.88 6.15 -16.44
N GLN A 261 20.97 6.17 -17.42
CA GLN A 261 21.19 5.54 -18.70
C GLN A 261 21.41 6.61 -19.77
N ASP A 262 22.55 6.53 -20.45
CA ASP A 262 22.83 7.31 -21.66
C ASP A 262 23.15 6.34 -22.80
N GLN A 263 22.27 6.29 -23.80
CA GLN A 263 22.31 5.30 -24.88
C GLN A 263 22.34 3.86 -24.33
N SER A 264 23.47 3.16 -24.46
CA SER A 264 23.71 1.80 -23.97
C SER A 264 24.59 1.73 -22.70
N ARG A 265 24.99 2.88 -22.16
CA ARG A 265 25.89 2.99 -21.00
C ARG A 265 25.08 3.29 -19.74
N TRP A 266 25.45 2.61 -18.66
CA TRP A 266 24.84 2.79 -17.35
C TRP A 266 25.86 3.37 -16.39
N SER A 267 25.47 4.40 -15.66
CA SER A 267 26.23 5.01 -14.55
C SER A 267 25.32 5.06 -13.33
N TYR A 268 25.90 5.18 -12.14
CA TYR A 268 25.11 5.37 -10.92
C TYR A 268 25.50 6.68 -10.25
N ARG A 269 24.51 7.54 -10.01
CA ARG A 269 24.69 8.80 -9.30
C ARG A 269 24.41 8.59 -7.82
N GLN A 270 25.37 8.97 -7.01
CA GLN A 270 25.27 8.95 -5.55
C GLN A 270 24.45 10.14 -5.04
N THR A 271 24.10 10.11 -3.76
CA THR A 271 23.30 11.16 -3.11
C THR A 271 23.99 12.52 -3.06
N ASP A 272 25.32 12.54 -3.07
CA ASP A 272 26.14 13.76 -3.17
C ASP A 272 26.27 14.30 -4.61
N GLY A 273 25.63 13.64 -5.58
CA GLY A 273 25.65 13.99 -6.99
C GLY A 273 26.86 13.45 -7.78
N SER A 274 27.84 12.83 -7.12
CA SER A 274 28.97 12.18 -7.78
C SER A 274 28.56 10.89 -8.51
N LEU A 275 29.39 10.41 -9.44
CA LEU A 275 29.19 9.12 -10.09
C LEU A 275 30.08 8.06 -9.43
N VAL A 276 29.55 6.85 -9.30
CA VAL A 276 30.37 5.69 -8.90
C VAL A 276 31.38 5.39 -10.00
N HIS A 277 32.67 5.32 -9.63
CA HIS A 277 33.76 5.01 -10.53
C HIS A 277 34.74 4.05 -9.84
N ASP A 278 35.38 3.21 -10.65
CA ASP A 278 36.41 2.25 -10.25
C ASP A 278 36.13 1.49 -8.95
N SER A 279 34.89 1.00 -8.79
CA SER A 279 34.44 0.42 -7.54
C SER A 279 33.21 -0.47 -7.69
N TRP A 280 33.04 -1.34 -6.70
CA TRP A 280 31.83 -2.13 -6.50
C TRP A 280 30.71 -1.29 -5.86
N LEU A 281 29.50 -1.44 -6.36
CA LEU A 281 28.27 -0.87 -5.81
C LEU A 281 27.27 -1.98 -5.54
N PHE A 282 26.70 -2.00 -4.35
CA PHE A 282 25.54 -2.84 -4.03
C PHE A 282 24.27 -2.00 -4.04
N VAL A 283 23.37 -2.27 -4.99
CA VAL A 283 22.08 -1.59 -5.16
C VAL A 283 21.07 -2.58 -5.75
N ASP A 284 19.77 -2.37 -5.55
CA ASP A 284 18.71 -3.24 -6.10
C ASP A 284 18.95 -4.74 -5.83
N ASN A 285 19.48 -5.04 -4.64
CA ASN A 285 19.82 -6.38 -4.18
C ASN A 285 20.87 -7.13 -5.03
N ASN A 286 21.68 -6.41 -5.79
CA ASN A 286 22.73 -6.95 -6.66
C ASN A 286 24.03 -6.16 -6.53
N TRP A 287 25.16 -6.84 -6.76
CA TRP A 287 26.46 -6.18 -6.90
C TRP A 287 26.70 -5.78 -8.35
N PHE A 288 27.25 -4.59 -8.56
CA PHE A 288 27.65 -4.04 -9.85
C PHE A 288 29.06 -3.50 -9.73
N TYR A 289 29.82 -3.52 -10.81
CA TYR A 289 31.15 -2.87 -10.84
C TYR A 289 31.14 -1.72 -11.84
N PHE A 290 31.71 -0.58 -11.46
CA PHE A 290 31.88 0.57 -12.33
C PHE A 290 33.34 0.74 -12.66
N GLY A 291 33.65 0.99 -13.93
CA GLY A 291 35.01 1.33 -14.35
C GLY A 291 35.43 2.73 -13.93
N ASN A 292 36.70 3.08 -14.15
CA ASN A 292 37.23 4.42 -13.94
C ASN A 292 36.51 5.51 -14.79
N ASP A 293 35.84 5.11 -15.86
CA ASP A 293 34.98 5.96 -16.69
C ASP A 293 33.57 6.19 -16.10
N SER A 294 33.33 5.69 -14.88
CA SER A 294 32.01 5.69 -14.22
C SER A 294 30.93 4.87 -14.95
N ILE A 295 31.33 3.96 -15.84
CA ILE A 295 30.41 3.11 -16.59
C ILE A 295 30.36 1.72 -15.96
N MET A 296 29.15 1.25 -15.69
CA MET A 296 28.84 -0.10 -15.23
C MET A 296 29.41 -1.12 -16.20
N ARG A 297 30.20 -2.07 -15.69
CA ARG A 297 30.77 -3.17 -16.45
C ARG A 297 29.76 -4.31 -16.62
N THR A 298 29.98 -5.11 -17.66
CA THR A 298 29.23 -6.36 -17.94
C THR A 298 30.23 -7.41 -18.45
N GLY A 299 29.87 -8.69 -18.36
CA GLY A 299 30.77 -9.79 -18.73
C GLY A 299 31.86 -10.02 -17.69
N TRP A 300 32.98 -10.61 -18.13
CA TRP A 300 34.13 -10.86 -17.27
C TRP A 300 34.86 -9.57 -16.90
N ILE A 301 35.20 -9.44 -15.62
CA ILE A 301 36.10 -8.40 -15.10
C ILE A 301 37.17 -9.05 -14.22
N PHE A 302 38.35 -8.44 -14.17
CA PHE A 302 39.43 -8.84 -13.29
C PHE A 302 39.75 -7.68 -12.35
N VAL A 303 39.50 -7.87 -11.05
CA VAL A 303 39.62 -6.84 -10.00
C VAL A 303 40.14 -7.54 -8.75
N ASP A 304 41.05 -6.89 -8.02
CA ASP A 304 41.64 -7.42 -6.77
C ASP A 304 42.19 -8.85 -6.90
N ASP A 305 42.89 -9.15 -8.00
CA ASP A 305 43.45 -10.46 -8.35
C ASP A 305 42.43 -11.60 -8.56
N HIS A 306 41.14 -11.27 -8.72
CA HIS A 306 40.07 -12.25 -8.93
C HIS A 306 39.27 -11.95 -10.21
N TRP A 307 38.79 -13.01 -10.86
CA TRP A 307 37.83 -12.91 -11.96
C TRP A 307 36.39 -12.91 -11.43
N PHE A 308 35.55 -12.02 -11.94
CA PHE A 308 34.12 -11.98 -11.65
C PHE A 308 33.33 -11.92 -12.95
N TYR A 309 32.06 -12.35 -12.92
CA TYR A 309 31.17 -12.28 -14.08
C TYR A 309 29.94 -11.44 -13.76
N LEU A 310 29.72 -10.40 -14.56
CA LEU A 310 28.58 -9.49 -14.47
C LEU A 310 27.59 -9.80 -15.61
N ASN A 311 26.29 -9.83 -15.34
CA ASN A 311 25.30 -10.25 -16.33
C ASN A 311 25.34 -9.36 -17.61
N PRO A 312 25.68 -9.88 -18.79
CA PRO A 312 25.67 -9.08 -20.01
C PRO A 312 24.29 -9.00 -20.68
N VAL A 313 23.29 -9.75 -20.19
CA VAL A 313 21.96 -9.86 -20.79
C VAL A 313 21.04 -8.74 -20.28
N SER A 314 20.27 -8.15 -21.19
CA SER A 314 19.28 -7.12 -20.88
C SER A 314 17.93 -7.75 -20.47
N ASP A 315 17.94 -8.49 -19.35
CA ASP A 315 16.79 -9.23 -18.80
C ASP A 315 16.17 -8.58 -17.55
N GLY A 316 16.52 -7.32 -17.28
CA GLY A 316 16.20 -6.62 -16.02
C GLY A 316 17.27 -6.79 -14.93
N THR A 317 18.30 -7.61 -15.15
CA THR A 317 19.43 -7.79 -14.22
C THR A 317 20.80 -7.54 -14.87
N ARG A 318 20.84 -6.79 -15.98
CA ARG A 318 22.08 -6.42 -16.69
C ARG A 318 23.08 -5.77 -15.72
N GLY A 319 24.32 -6.24 -15.71
CA GLY A 319 25.40 -5.76 -14.85
C GLY A 319 25.46 -6.41 -13.47
N ALA A 320 24.41 -7.12 -13.05
CA ALA A 320 24.40 -7.81 -11.77
C ALA A 320 25.46 -8.92 -11.73
N MET A 321 26.28 -8.92 -10.69
CA MET A 321 27.28 -9.95 -10.43
C MET A 321 26.61 -11.31 -10.25
N LYS A 322 27.09 -12.31 -11.00
CA LYS A 322 26.62 -13.69 -10.86
C LYS A 322 27.38 -14.40 -9.74
N THR A 323 26.74 -15.41 -9.17
CA THR A 323 27.33 -16.40 -8.24
C THR A 323 26.89 -17.79 -8.65
N GLY A 324 27.60 -18.82 -8.22
CA GLY A 324 27.34 -20.21 -8.60
C GLY A 324 27.81 -20.53 -10.02
N TRP A 325 27.18 -21.53 -10.64
CA TRP A 325 27.51 -21.95 -12.00
C TRP A 325 27.06 -20.92 -13.04
N VAL A 326 27.97 -20.55 -13.93
CA VAL A 326 27.69 -19.70 -15.09
C VAL A 326 28.24 -20.33 -16.36
N PHE A 327 27.46 -20.28 -17.44
CA PHE A 327 27.91 -20.67 -18.77
C PHE A 327 28.27 -19.42 -19.57
N ALA A 328 29.55 -19.27 -19.90
CA ALA A 328 30.10 -18.14 -20.66
C ALA A 328 31.23 -18.66 -21.56
N ASP A 329 31.51 -18.00 -22.69
CA ASP A 329 32.61 -18.39 -23.59
C ASP A 329 32.68 -19.89 -23.92
N ASN A 330 31.49 -20.48 -24.12
CA ASN A 330 31.27 -21.90 -24.40
C ASN A 330 31.80 -22.88 -23.33
N ARG A 331 31.94 -22.44 -22.07
CA ARG A 331 32.42 -23.24 -20.93
C ARG A 331 31.64 -22.90 -19.65
N TRP A 332 31.63 -23.85 -18.71
CA TRP A 332 31.09 -23.64 -17.37
C TRP A 332 32.16 -23.13 -16.41
N PHE A 333 31.78 -22.14 -15.60
CA PHE A 333 32.61 -21.59 -14.54
C PHE A 333 31.82 -21.58 -13.23
N TYR A 334 32.51 -21.71 -12.11
CA TYR A 334 31.90 -21.62 -10.79
C TYR A 334 32.38 -20.37 -10.05
N LEU A 335 31.44 -19.51 -9.69
CA LEU A 335 31.66 -18.26 -8.98
C LEU A 335 31.27 -18.44 -7.52
N ASN A 336 32.10 -18.00 -6.58
CA ASN A 336 31.87 -18.24 -5.15
C ASN A 336 30.50 -17.71 -4.67
N PRO A 337 29.56 -18.55 -4.22
CA PRO A 337 28.27 -18.09 -3.70
C PRO A 337 28.33 -17.74 -2.21
N VAL A 338 29.46 -17.95 -1.54
CA VAL A 338 29.62 -17.74 -0.09
C VAL A 338 30.08 -16.31 0.16
N SER A 339 29.54 -15.68 1.21
CA SER A 339 29.91 -14.33 1.64
C SER A 339 31.13 -14.36 2.55
N ASP A 340 32.28 -14.82 2.04
CA ASP A 340 33.54 -15.03 2.78
C ASP A 340 34.62 -13.97 2.47
N GLY A 341 34.23 -12.83 1.90
CA GLY A 341 35.14 -11.81 1.37
C GLY A 341 35.55 -12.04 -0.09
N THR A 342 35.27 -13.21 -0.67
CA THR A 342 35.53 -13.52 -2.09
C THR A 342 34.26 -13.88 -2.87
N ARG A 343 33.08 -13.48 -2.38
CA ARG A 343 31.78 -13.73 -3.04
C ARG A 343 31.82 -13.25 -4.49
N GLY A 344 31.43 -14.11 -5.41
CA GLY A 344 31.42 -13.85 -6.86
C GLY A 344 32.74 -14.13 -7.56
N ALA A 345 33.85 -14.31 -6.82
CA ALA A 345 35.13 -14.64 -7.42
C ALA A 345 35.09 -16.03 -8.08
N MET A 346 35.63 -16.14 -9.28
CA MET A 346 35.77 -17.38 -10.01
C MET A 346 36.74 -18.30 -9.27
N LYS A 347 36.27 -19.49 -8.90
CA LYS A 347 37.13 -20.52 -8.34
C LYS A 347 37.97 -21.15 -9.46
N THR A 348 39.26 -21.35 -9.19
CA THR A 348 40.16 -22.17 -10.00
C THR A 348 40.54 -23.43 -9.23
N GLY A 349 40.65 -24.56 -9.91
CA GLY A 349 40.92 -25.87 -9.28
C GLY A 349 39.66 -26.70 -9.00
N TRP A 350 39.87 -27.96 -8.58
CA TRP A 350 38.78 -28.90 -8.30
C TRP A 350 38.08 -28.55 -6.98
N LEU A 351 36.76 -28.41 -7.00
CA LEU A 351 35.95 -28.41 -5.78
C LEU A 351 35.78 -29.87 -5.33
N PRO A 352 36.08 -30.23 -4.07
CA PRO A 352 35.67 -31.51 -3.52
C PRO A 352 34.15 -31.59 -3.59
N THR A 353 33.61 -32.63 -4.21
CA THR A 353 32.18 -32.91 -4.11
C THR A 353 31.89 -33.35 -2.68
N GLU A 354 31.10 -32.59 -1.93
CA GLU A 354 30.50 -33.09 -0.69
C GLU A 354 29.50 -34.20 -1.07
N ASN A 355 29.99 -35.43 -1.02
CA ASN A 355 29.25 -36.66 -0.80
C ASN A 355 30.22 -37.63 -0.12
N GLY A 356 30.11 -37.72 1.20
CA GLY A 356 30.82 -38.65 2.07
C GLY A 356 30.16 -38.66 3.43
#